data_AF-A0A925ZCT7-F1
#
_entry.id   AF-A0A925ZCT7-F1
#
_cell.length_a   1.000
_cell.length_b   1.000
_cell.length_c   1.000
_cell.angle_alpha   90.00
_cell.angle_beta   90.00
_cell.angle_gamma   90.00
#
_symmetry.space_group_name_H-M   'P 1'
#
loop_
_entity.id
_entity.type
_entity.pdbx_description
1 polymer ?
#
loop_
_entity_poly.entity_id
_entity_poly.type
_entity_poly.pdbx_seq_one_letter_code
_entity_poly.pdbx_strand_id
1 'polypeptide(L)'
;MKNNDYLKKVYRKFSKFIEIATIREQEYFILDAKYTNEFNIKVKELIKEIESEGKNDVEISVLFDTKGDIVLIDGEIIGKYIANCYNYSISTYYKEDSLNRIIREVINGSDKAQVDFIRVSYAVIYNIMGGLYKEIKCKKEILKQYKNKFGFYDYQYEDDVLVVLSLLILEDISKYITINPEAFLSCIQHIKDKKNVTN
;
A
#
# COMPACT_ATOMS: atom_id res chain seq x y z
N MET A 1 -12.11 4.19 -28.66
CA MET A 1 -12.69 4.73 -27.41
C MET A 1 -12.77 3.61 -26.39
N LYS A 2 -11.96 3.64 -25.32
CA LYS A 2 -12.09 2.66 -24.22
C LYS A 2 -13.42 2.87 -23.50
N ASN A 3 -14.07 1.77 -23.14
CA ASN A 3 -15.48 1.67 -22.76
C ASN A 3 -15.85 2.57 -21.55
N ASN A 4 -16.63 3.63 -21.77
CA ASN A 4 -16.97 4.66 -20.76
C ASN A 4 -17.65 4.09 -19.50
N ASP A 5 -18.35 2.96 -19.61
CA ASP A 5 -19.05 2.32 -18.49
C ASP A 5 -18.13 1.49 -17.59
N TYR A 6 -17.09 0.86 -18.15
CA TYR A 6 -16.04 0.21 -17.36
C TYR A 6 -15.31 1.24 -16.50
N LEU A 7 -14.93 2.35 -17.12
CA LEU A 7 -14.23 3.45 -16.48
C LEU A 7 -15.06 4.05 -15.33
N LYS A 8 -16.37 4.27 -15.50
CA LYS A 8 -17.27 4.71 -14.41
C LYS A 8 -17.30 3.76 -13.20
N LYS A 9 -17.20 2.45 -13.41
CA LYS A 9 -17.16 1.44 -12.32
C LYS A 9 -15.82 1.39 -11.61
N VAL A 10 -14.71 1.51 -12.36
CA VAL A 10 -13.33 1.57 -11.84
C VAL A 10 -13.12 2.83 -10.98
N TYR A 11 -13.57 4.00 -11.47
CA TYR A 11 -13.34 5.27 -10.78
C TYR A 11 -14.18 5.47 -9.51
N ARG A 12 -15.40 4.93 -9.42
CA ARG A 12 -16.20 5.09 -8.19
C ARG A 12 -15.61 4.38 -6.97
N LYS A 13 -14.65 3.47 -7.17
CA LYS A 13 -14.22 2.53 -6.13
C LYS A 13 -12.70 2.40 -5.98
N PHE A 14 -11.88 3.23 -6.62
CA PHE A 14 -10.42 3.00 -6.61
C PHE A 14 -9.81 3.07 -5.20
N SER A 15 -10.22 4.03 -4.36
CA SER A 15 -9.78 4.06 -2.94
C SER A 15 -10.23 2.80 -2.17
N LYS A 16 -11.49 2.39 -2.34
CA LYS A 16 -12.01 1.14 -1.74
C LYS A 16 -11.29 -0.11 -2.28
N PHE A 17 -10.85 -0.08 -3.54
CA PHE A 17 -10.05 -1.14 -4.13
C PHE A 17 -8.67 -1.22 -3.47
N ILE A 18 -8.00 -0.08 -3.25
CA ILE A 18 -6.72 -0.04 -2.53
C ILE A 18 -6.89 -0.62 -1.12
N GLU A 19 -7.94 -0.20 -0.40
CA GLU A 19 -8.28 -0.76 0.92
C GLU A 19 -8.39 -2.30 0.84
N ILE A 20 -9.19 -2.84 -0.06
CA ILE A 20 -9.39 -4.29 -0.20
C ILE A 20 -8.09 -5.01 -0.59
N ALA A 21 -7.35 -4.47 -1.57
CA ALA A 21 -6.10 -5.06 -2.03
C ALA A 21 -5.06 -5.11 -0.90
N THR A 22 -4.92 -4.01 -0.17
CA THR A 22 -3.98 -3.92 0.96
C THR A 22 -4.34 -4.90 2.07
N ILE A 23 -5.62 -5.03 2.44
CA ILE A 23 -6.07 -6.02 3.43
C ILE A 23 -5.70 -7.43 2.96
N ARG A 24 -6.11 -7.78 1.74
CA ARG A 24 -5.90 -9.12 1.17
C ARG A 24 -4.42 -9.49 1.11
N GLU A 25 -3.56 -8.60 0.60
CA GLU A 25 -2.13 -8.89 0.48
C GLU A 25 -1.45 -8.99 1.85
N GLN A 26 -1.88 -8.19 2.83
CA GLN A 26 -1.37 -8.29 4.20
C GLN A 26 -1.80 -9.59 4.88
N GLU A 27 -3.07 -9.98 4.83
CA GLU A 27 -3.56 -11.26 5.38
C GLU A 27 -2.91 -12.48 4.70
N TYR A 28 -2.67 -12.35 3.39
CA TYR A 28 -2.00 -13.38 2.62
C TYR A 28 -0.53 -13.53 3.05
N PHE A 29 0.19 -12.42 3.30
CA PHE A 29 1.63 -12.42 3.42
C PHE A 29 2.19 -12.32 4.85
N ILE A 30 1.55 -11.53 5.72
CA ILE A 30 1.97 -11.23 7.09
C ILE A 30 1.40 -12.29 8.05
N LEU A 31 2.23 -12.77 8.97
CA LEU A 31 1.83 -13.66 10.07
C LEU A 31 1.62 -12.89 11.37
N ASP A 32 2.49 -11.92 11.63
CA ASP A 32 2.53 -11.12 12.85
C ASP A 32 3.32 -9.84 12.56
N ALA A 33 2.96 -8.73 13.21
CA ALA A 33 3.61 -7.45 12.98
C ALA A 33 3.62 -6.58 14.25
N LYS A 34 4.70 -5.82 14.40
CA LYS A 34 4.78 -4.72 15.37
C LYS A 34 4.68 -3.41 14.62
N TYR A 35 3.89 -2.50 15.17
CA TYR A 35 3.67 -1.19 14.59
C TYR A 35 4.66 -0.15 15.13
N THR A 36 4.83 0.94 14.40
CA THR A 36 5.65 2.07 14.84
C THR A 36 4.98 2.81 16.00
N ASN A 37 5.80 3.48 16.83
CA ASN A 37 5.28 4.30 17.93
C ASN A 37 4.36 5.41 17.41
N GLU A 38 4.70 6.00 16.26
CA GLU A 38 3.88 7.04 15.63
C GLU A 38 2.48 6.50 15.28
N PHE A 39 2.41 5.30 14.69
CA PHE A 39 1.13 4.69 14.37
C PHE A 39 0.34 4.32 15.64
N ASN A 40 1.01 3.75 16.66
CA ASN A 40 0.38 3.46 17.96
C ASN A 40 -0.24 4.72 18.59
N ILE A 41 0.45 5.87 18.51
CA ILE A 41 -0.06 7.15 19.01
C ILE A 41 -1.28 7.61 18.21
N LYS A 42 -1.20 7.61 16.88
CA LYS A 42 -2.31 8.06 16.00
C LYS A 42 -3.59 7.24 16.23
N VAL A 43 -3.46 5.93 16.36
CA VAL A 43 -4.63 5.06 16.61
C VAL A 43 -5.24 5.36 17.98
N LYS A 44 -4.42 5.58 19.02
CA LYS A 44 -4.93 5.98 20.34
C LYS A 44 -5.62 7.34 20.34
N GLU A 45 -5.07 8.32 19.63
CA GLU A 45 -5.66 9.65 19.50
C GLU A 45 -7.04 9.54 18.83
N LEU A 46 -7.12 8.79 17.73
CA LEU A 46 -8.38 8.57 17.01
C LEU A 46 -9.43 7.84 17.88
N ILE A 47 -9.01 6.87 18.69
CA ILE A 47 -9.89 6.20 19.66
C ILE A 47 -10.43 7.20 20.69
N LYS A 48 -9.55 8.02 21.28
CA LYS A 48 -9.95 9.04 22.26
C LYS A 48 -10.90 10.08 21.67
N GLU A 49 -10.68 10.48 20.42
CA GLU A 49 -11.58 11.39 19.70
C GLU A 49 -12.98 10.76 19.59
N ILE A 50 -13.09 9.50 19.15
CA ILE A 50 -14.36 8.77 19.05
C ILE A 50 -15.07 8.67 20.41
N GLU A 51 -14.33 8.32 21.47
CA GLU A 51 -14.86 8.26 22.84
C GLU A 51 -15.37 9.63 23.31
N SER A 52 -14.64 10.71 23.02
CA SER A 52 -15.01 12.08 23.39
C SER A 52 -16.27 12.59 22.68
N GLU A 53 -16.59 12.05 21.50
CA GLU A 53 -17.81 12.31 20.75
C GLU A 53 -19.04 11.56 21.31
N GLY A 54 -18.90 10.83 22.41
CA GLY A 54 -19.97 10.08 23.06
C GLY A 54 -20.36 8.80 22.33
N LYS A 55 -19.54 8.33 21.37
CA LYS A 55 -19.73 7.07 20.65
C LYS A 55 -19.05 5.92 21.40
N ASN A 56 -19.40 5.75 22.67
CA ASN A 56 -18.82 4.73 23.55
C ASN A 56 -19.15 3.28 23.13
N ASP A 57 -20.13 3.09 22.25
CA ASP A 57 -20.54 1.78 21.70
C ASP A 57 -19.75 1.37 20.45
N VAL A 58 -18.73 2.13 20.04
CA VAL A 58 -17.84 1.70 18.96
C VAL A 58 -16.95 0.60 19.50
N GLU A 59 -17.22 -0.63 19.08
CA GLU A 59 -16.39 -1.81 19.35
C GLU A 59 -15.06 -1.63 18.60
N ILE A 60 -14.14 -0.89 19.23
CA ILE A 60 -12.81 -0.65 18.68
C ILE A 60 -12.09 -2.00 18.66
N SER A 61 -11.96 -2.55 17.46
CA SER A 61 -11.29 -3.83 17.21
C SER A 61 -9.76 -3.66 17.24
N VAL A 62 -9.26 -3.01 18.28
CA VAL A 62 -7.84 -2.77 18.56
C VAL A 62 -7.56 -3.14 20.01
N LEU A 63 -6.60 -4.03 20.22
CA LEU A 63 -6.09 -4.40 21.53
C LEU A 63 -4.68 -3.85 21.71
N PHE A 64 -4.42 -3.25 22.87
CA PHE A 64 -3.11 -2.75 23.27
C PHE A 64 -2.52 -3.59 24.39
N ASP A 65 -1.20 -3.71 24.45
CA ASP A 65 -0.50 -4.28 25.59
C ASP A 65 -0.44 -3.30 26.77
N THR A 66 0.17 -3.73 27.88
CA THR A 66 0.34 -2.90 29.08
C THR A 66 1.27 -1.69 28.89
N LYS A 67 2.06 -1.67 27.81
CA LYS A 67 2.90 -0.54 27.40
C LYS A 67 2.17 0.39 26.41
N GLY A 68 0.98 -0.02 25.99
CA GLY A 68 0.17 0.68 25.02
C GLY A 68 0.61 0.45 23.57
N ASP A 69 1.34 -0.60 23.27
CA ASP A 69 1.63 -1.00 21.89
C ASP A 69 0.47 -1.82 21.33
N ILE A 70 0.14 -1.63 20.05
CA ILE A 70 -0.92 -2.42 19.40
C ILE A 70 -0.48 -3.88 19.33
N VAL A 71 -1.29 -4.77 19.90
CA VAL A 71 -1.13 -6.24 19.88
C VAL A 71 -2.01 -6.86 18.81
N LEU A 72 -3.23 -6.34 18.64
CA LEU A 72 -4.19 -6.80 17.64
C LEU A 72 -4.94 -5.60 17.10
N ILE A 73 -5.19 -5.60 15.80
CA ILE A 73 -5.92 -4.55 15.11
C ILE A 73 -6.61 -5.18 13.90
N ASP A 74 -7.86 -4.79 13.68
CA ASP A 74 -8.61 -5.21 12.50
C ASP A 74 -7.91 -4.75 11.21
N GLY A 75 -7.75 -5.68 10.26
CA GLY A 75 -7.22 -5.41 8.93
C GLY A 75 -7.98 -4.29 8.22
N GLU A 76 -9.29 -4.13 8.45
CA GLU A 76 -10.07 -3.03 7.89
C GLU A 76 -9.56 -1.65 8.33
N ILE A 77 -9.12 -1.50 9.58
CA ILE A 77 -8.59 -0.23 10.09
C ILE A 77 -7.28 0.08 9.37
N ILE A 78 -6.39 -0.91 9.24
CA ILE A 78 -5.12 -0.79 8.53
C ILE A 78 -5.35 -0.48 7.05
N GLY A 79 -6.25 -1.21 6.39
CA GLY A 79 -6.57 -1.03 4.98
C GLY A 79 -7.12 0.36 4.69
N LYS A 80 -8.04 0.85 5.52
CA LYS A 80 -8.60 2.21 5.40
C LYS A 80 -7.51 3.26 5.61
N TYR A 81 -6.65 3.07 6.61
CA TYR A 81 -5.51 3.96 6.86
C TYR A 81 -4.58 4.03 5.64
N ILE A 82 -4.16 2.88 5.10
CA ILE A 82 -3.29 2.82 3.93
C ILE A 82 -3.95 3.47 2.71
N ALA A 83 -5.23 3.16 2.44
CA ALA A 83 -5.96 3.74 1.31
C ALA A 83 -6.06 5.28 1.41
N ASN A 84 -6.32 5.80 2.62
CA ASN A 84 -6.38 7.24 2.87
C ASN A 84 -5.00 7.90 2.69
N CYS A 85 -3.94 7.32 3.26
CA CYS A 85 -2.58 7.82 3.09
C CYS A 85 -2.16 7.79 1.62
N TYR A 86 -2.44 6.70 0.90
CA TYR A 86 -2.14 6.56 -0.52
C TYR A 86 -2.88 7.63 -1.34
N ASN A 87 -4.18 7.79 -1.10
CA ASN A 87 -5.00 8.80 -1.78
C ASN A 87 -4.44 10.20 -1.57
N TYR A 88 -4.11 10.55 -0.32
CA TYR A 88 -3.50 11.83 0.01
C TYR A 88 -2.16 12.01 -0.70
N SER A 89 -1.21 11.09 -0.53
CA SER A 89 0.14 11.20 -1.10
C SER A 89 0.15 11.26 -2.63
N ILE A 90 -0.68 10.47 -3.30
CA ILE A 90 -0.80 10.51 -4.77
C ILE A 90 -1.42 11.83 -5.22
N SER A 91 -2.50 12.26 -4.57
CA SER A 91 -3.13 13.54 -4.91
C SER A 91 -2.14 14.69 -4.75
N THR A 92 -1.39 14.74 -3.64
CA THR A 92 -0.34 15.75 -3.41
C THR A 92 0.76 15.71 -4.48
N TYR A 93 1.26 14.52 -4.85
CA TYR A 93 2.30 14.38 -5.88
C TYR A 93 1.85 14.96 -7.22
N TYR A 94 0.60 14.69 -7.60
CA TYR A 94 -0.01 15.19 -8.83
C TYR A 94 -0.69 16.56 -8.68
N LYS A 95 -0.29 17.36 -7.68
CA LYS A 95 -0.75 18.74 -7.46
C LYS A 95 -2.25 18.87 -7.15
N GLU A 96 -2.69 18.06 -6.19
CA GLU A 96 -4.04 18.05 -5.60
C GLU A 96 -5.16 17.68 -6.58
N ASP A 97 -4.83 17.04 -7.70
CA ASP A 97 -5.83 16.43 -8.55
C ASP A 97 -6.51 15.26 -7.82
N SER A 98 -7.84 15.17 -7.94
CA SER A 98 -8.57 14.05 -7.38
C SER A 98 -8.02 12.72 -7.91
N LEU A 99 -7.86 11.72 -7.04
CA LEU A 99 -7.31 10.41 -7.43
C LEU A 99 -7.99 9.82 -8.67
N ASN A 100 -9.31 9.96 -8.79
CA ASN A 100 -10.06 9.49 -9.96
C ASN A 100 -9.65 10.17 -11.27
N ARG A 101 -9.32 11.46 -11.22
CA ARG A 101 -8.80 12.20 -12.36
C ARG A 101 -7.41 11.70 -12.72
N ILE A 102 -6.53 11.54 -11.74
CA ILE A 102 -5.17 11.01 -11.95
C ILE A 102 -5.24 9.64 -12.64
N ILE A 103 -6.04 8.71 -12.12
CA ILE A 103 -6.20 7.39 -12.73
C ILE A 103 -6.77 7.49 -14.14
N ARG A 104 -7.70 8.40 -14.40
CA ARG A 104 -8.24 8.62 -15.75
C ARG A 104 -7.18 9.10 -16.72
N GLU A 105 -6.32 10.01 -16.30
CA GLU A 105 -5.23 10.53 -17.11
C GLU A 105 -4.17 9.45 -17.36
N VAL A 106 -3.86 8.61 -16.36
CA VAL A 106 -2.93 7.48 -16.51
C VAL A 106 -3.45 6.43 -17.49
N ILE A 107 -4.72 6.04 -17.39
CA ILE A 107 -5.33 5.02 -18.28
C ILE A 107 -5.37 5.48 -19.75
N ASN A 108 -5.58 6.77 -19.98
CA ASN A 108 -5.68 7.36 -21.32
C ASN A 108 -4.36 8.01 -21.79
N GLY A 109 -3.35 8.01 -20.93
CA GLY A 109 -2.05 8.63 -21.17
C GLY A 109 -1.11 7.73 -21.96
N SER A 110 0.12 8.21 -22.12
CA SER A 110 1.21 7.49 -22.76
C SER A 110 1.82 6.42 -21.85
N ASP A 111 2.60 5.51 -22.42
CA ASP A 111 3.37 4.53 -21.64
C ASP A 111 4.27 5.22 -20.60
N LYS A 112 4.83 6.38 -20.94
CA LYS A 112 5.62 7.20 -20.00
C LYS A 112 4.79 7.61 -18.79
N ALA A 113 3.55 8.09 -18.97
CA ALA A 113 2.69 8.46 -17.86
C ALA A 113 2.35 7.26 -16.96
N GLN A 114 2.19 6.07 -17.55
CA GLN A 114 1.97 4.83 -16.78
C GLN A 114 3.22 4.40 -15.99
N VAL A 115 4.41 4.46 -16.61
CA VAL A 115 5.69 4.17 -15.95
C VAL A 115 5.91 5.12 -14.76
N ASP A 116 5.70 6.42 -14.98
CA ASP A 116 5.86 7.43 -13.93
C ASP A 116 4.87 7.17 -12.79
N PHE A 117 3.60 6.90 -13.10
CA PHE A 117 2.59 6.57 -12.10
C PHE A 117 2.93 5.34 -11.27
N ILE A 118 3.36 4.24 -11.90
CA ILE A 118 3.73 3.02 -11.16
C ILE A 118 4.92 3.26 -10.23
N ARG A 119 5.93 3.98 -10.70
CA ARG A 119 7.11 4.29 -9.88
C ARG A 119 6.75 5.14 -8.66
N VAL A 120 5.91 6.15 -8.85
CA VAL A 120 5.40 7.00 -7.76
C VAL A 120 4.55 6.17 -6.80
N SER A 121 3.64 5.36 -7.34
CA SER A 121 2.76 4.49 -6.55
C SER A 121 3.55 3.52 -5.70
N TYR A 122 4.59 2.89 -6.25
CA TYR A 122 5.51 2.05 -5.50
C TYR A 122 6.14 2.81 -4.33
N ALA A 123 6.73 3.98 -4.60
CA ALA A 123 7.41 4.76 -3.57
C ALA A 123 6.44 5.18 -2.45
N VAL A 124 5.21 5.58 -2.81
CA VAL A 124 4.16 5.92 -1.84
C VAL A 124 3.79 4.70 -0.99
N ILE A 125 3.51 3.55 -1.60
CA ILE A 125 3.15 2.33 -0.85
C ILE A 125 4.29 1.92 0.07
N TYR A 126 5.52 1.86 -0.44
CA TYR A 126 6.70 1.50 0.32
C TYR A 126 6.88 2.40 1.55
N ASN A 127 6.74 3.72 1.38
CA ASN A 127 6.86 4.68 2.47
C ASN A 127 5.73 4.54 3.50
N ILE A 128 4.49 4.30 3.06
CA ILE A 128 3.36 4.06 3.97
C ILE A 128 3.63 2.81 4.81
N MET A 129 4.06 1.72 4.18
CA MET A 129 4.36 0.47 4.90
C MET A 129 5.52 0.64 5.88
N GLY A 130 6.59 1.34 5.48
CA GLY A 130 7.73 1.64 6.36
C GLY A 130 7.39 2.56 7.52
N GLY A 131 6.41 3.46 7.36
CA GLY A 131 5.90 4.30 8.45
C GLY A 131 4.93 3.56 9.39
N LEU A 132 4.28 2.51 8.88
CA LEU A 132 3.31 1.71 9.63
C LEU A 132 4.00 0.64 10.49
N TYR A 133 4.95 -0.09 9.91
CA TYR A 133 5.53 -1.29 10.50
C TYR A 133 6.93 -1.07 11.04
N LYS A 134 7.13 -1.49 12.30
CA LYS A 134 8.43 -1.59 12.94
C LYS A 134 9.10 -2.95 12.68
N GLU A 135 8.32 -4.02 12.71
CA GLU A 135 8.79 -5.40 12.48
C GLU A 135 7.66 -6.19 11.82
N ILE A 136 7.99 -7.01 10.81
CA ILE A 136 7.02 -7.88 10.12
C ILE A 136 7.55 -9.31 10.12
N LYS A 137 6.79 -10.24 10.68
CA LYS A 137 6.97 -11.68 10.44
C LYS A 137 6.06 -12.08 9.29
N CYS A 138 6.64 -12.66 8.25
CA CYS A 138 5.91 -13.07 7.05
C CYS A 138 6.06 -14.57 6.78
N LYS A 139 5.21 -15.06 5.87
CA LYS A 139 5.29 -16.41 5.29
C LYS A 139 6.51 -16.52 4.37
N LYS A 140 7.58 -17.19 4.84
CA LYS A 140 8.90 -17.23 4.18
C LYS A 140 8.85 -17.85 2.78
N GLU A 141 7.99 -18.85 2.59
CA GLU A 141 7.76 -19.51 1.31
C GLU A 141 7.19 -18.54 0.26
N ILE A 142 6.27 -17.68 0.67
CA ILE A 142 5.70 -16.63 -0.19
C ILE A 142 6.77 -15.59 -0.50
N LEU A 143 7.52 -15.14 0.50
CA LEU A 143 8.62 -14.19 0.31
C LEU A 143 9.61 -14.72 -0.74
N LYS A 144 10.05 -15.97 -0.60
CA LYS A 144 10.96 -16.62 -1.55
C LYS A 144 10.36 -16.73 -2.95
N GLN A 145 9.09 -17.14 -3.06
CA GLN A 145 8.38 -17.24 -4.34
C GLN A 145 8.37 -15.89 -5.08
N TYR A 146 8.02 -14.81 -4.40
CA TYR A 146 7.94 -13.49 -5.03
C TYR A 146 9.30 -12.84 -5.27
N LYS A 147 10.29 -13.09 -4.42
CA LYS A 147 11.69 -12.74 -4.72
C LYS A 147 12.15 -13.42 -6.01
N ASN A 148 11.83 -14.69 -6.21
CA ASN A 148 12.14 -15.37 -7.46
C ASN A 148 11.36 -14.77 -8.64
N LYS A 149 10.04 -14.58 -8.49
CA LYS A 149 9.16 -14.01 -9.54
C LYS A 149 9.65 -12.65 -10.03
N PHE A 150 10.05 -11.78 -9.12
CA PHE A 150 10.49 -10.43 -9.42
C PHE A 150 12.00 -10.32 -9.66
N GLY A 151 12.75 -11.42 -9.50
CA GLY A 151 14.20 -11.47 -9.67
C GLY A 151 14.99 -10.71 -8.59
N PHE A 152 14.52 -10.73 -7.34
CA PHE A 152 15.16 -10.25 -6.12
C PHE A 152 15.75 -11.41 -5.29
N TYR A 153 16.21 -12.48 -5.91
CA TYR A 153 16.71 -13.67 -5.21
C TYR A 153 17.95 -13.37 -4.34
N ASP A 154 18.82 -12.45 -4.79
CA ASP A 154 20.00 -11.99 -4.04
C ASP A 154 19.72 -10.79 -3.12
N TYR A 155 18.48 -10.30 -3.07
CA TYR A 155 18.13 -9.13 -2.26
C TYR A 155 18.08 -9.52 -0.78
N GLN A 156 19.13 -9.24 0.00
CA GLN A 156 19.22 -9.62 1.43
C GLN A 156 19.08 -8.44 2.39
N TYR A 157 18.53 -7.32 1.93
CA TYR A 157 18.33 -6.15 2.78
C TYR A 157 17.17 -6.37 3.78
N GLU A 158 17.25 -5.68 4.91
CA GLU A 158 16.28 -5.76 6.01
C GLU A 158 14.85 -5.35 5.58
N ASP A 159 14.71 -4.61 4.48
CA ASP A 159 13.44 -4.15 3.94
C ASP A 159 12.82 -5.10 2.89
N ASP A 160 13.35 -6.32 2.71
CA ASP A 160 12.89 -7.24 1.65
C ASP A 160 11.41 -7.61 1.77
N VAL A 161 10.91 -7.75 2.99
CA VAL A 161 9.49 -7.96 3.29
C VAL A 161 8.66 -6.75 2.84
N LEU A 162 9.10 -5.53 3.13
CA LEU A 162 8.40 -4.31 2.73
C LEU A 162 8.39 -4.13 1.22
N VAL A 163 9.51 -4.42 0.55
CA VAL A 163 9.63 -4.38 -0.91
C VAL A 163 8.64 -5.36 -1.54
N VAL A 164 8.62 -6.61 -1.09
CA VAL A 164 7.73 -7.64 -1.64
C VAL A 164 6.27 -7.28 -1.39
N LEU A 165 5.89 -6.89 -0.16
CA LEU A 165 4.51 -6.48 0.15
C LEU A 165 4.06 -5.30 -0.72
N SER A 166 4.94 -4.31 -0.90
CA SER A 166 4.64 -3.14 -1.75
C SER A 166 4.44 -3.53 -3.21
N LEU A 167 5.24 -4.48 -3.72
CA LEU A 167 5.12 -4.97 -5.08
C LEU A 167 3.85 -5.81 -5.31
N LEU A 168 3.40 -6.57 -4.32
CA LEU A 168 2.13 -7.31 -4.39
C LEU A 168 0.94 -6.35 -4.60
N ILE A 169 0.86 -5.33 -3.75
CA ILE A 169 -0.21 -4.32 -3.83
C ILE A 169 -0.10 -3.53 -5.14
N LEU A 170 1.11 -3.18 -5.57
CA LEU A 170 1.34 -2.48 -6.84
C LEU A 170 0.96 -3.33 -8.05
N GLU A 171 1.20 -4.65 -8.01
CA GLU A 171 0.78 -5.58 -9.05
C GLU A 171 -0.75 -5.57 -9.19
N ASP A 172 -1.49 -5.55 -8.09
CA ASP A 172 -2.95 -5.45 -8.09
C ASP A 172 -3.45 -4.12 -8.65
N ILE A 173 -2.86 -3.01 -8.22
CA ILE A 173 -3.18 -1.69 -8.77
C ILE A 173 -2.96 -1.69 -10.28
N SER A 174 -1.81 -2.18 -10.74
CA SER A 174 -1.46 -2.25 -12.16
C SER A 174 -2.49 -3.04 -12.96
N LYS A 175 -2.94 -4.19 -12.43
CA LYS A 175 -4.00 -5.02 -13.06
C LYS A 175 -5.33 -4.30 -13.07
N TYR A 176 -5.73 -3.68 -11.96
CA TYR A 176 -7.02 -3.02 -11.81
C TYR A 176 -7.21 -1.86 -12.81
N ILE A 177 -6.18 -1.05 -12.99
CA ILE A 177 -6.22 0.09 -13.93
C ILE A 177 -5.68 -0.28 -15.33
N THR A 178 -5.35 -1.56 -15.54
CA THR A 178 -4.93 -2.11 -16.85
C THR A 178 -3.71 -1.40 -17.43
N ILE A 179 -2.68 -1.21 -16.60
CA ILE A 179 -1.39 -0.66 -17.02
C ILE A 179 -0.62 -1.66 -17.87
N ASN A 180 0.16 -1.13 -18.82
CA ASN A 180 1.07 -1.91 -19.64
C ASN A 180 2.03 -2.73 -18.74
N PRO A 181 2.10 -4.07 -18.89
CA PRO A 181 3.00 -4.91 -18.11
C PRO A 181 4.47 -4.47 -18.14
N GLU A 182 4.92 -3.86 -19.25
CA GLU A 182 6.27 -3.31 -19.37
C GLU A 182 6.54 -2.18 -18.36
N ALA A 183 5.53 -1.38 -18.03
CA ALA A 183 5.67 -0.32 -17.03
C ALA A 183 5.90 -0.89 -15.62
N PHE A 184 5.23 -1.98 -15.28
CA PHE A 184 5.44 -2.69 -14.02
C PHE A 184 6.85 -3.32 -13.96
N LEU A 185 7.28 -3.98 -15.03
CA LEU A 185 8.64 -4.55 -15.14
C LEU A 185 9.73 -3.47 -15.05
N SER A 186 9.50 -2.32 -15.69
CA SER A 186 10.40 -1.16 -15.61
C SER A 186 10.52 -0.61 -14.19
N CYS A 187 9.43 -0.66 -13.39
CA CYS A 187 9.48 -0.31 -11.99
C CYS A 187 10.32 -1.29 -11.18
N ILE A 188 10.13 -2.60 -11.40
CA ILE A 188 10.96 -3.64 -10.75
C ILE A 188 12.44 -3.41 -11.04
N GLN A 189 12.79 -3.14 -12.31
CA GLN A 189 14.18 -2.86 -12.69
C GLN A 189 14.71 -1.62 -11.96
N HIS A 190 13.94 -0.54 -11.93
CA HIS A 190 14.33 0.69 -11.22
C HIS A 190 14.63 0.46 -9.72
N ILE A 191 13.85 -0.39 -9.05
CA ILE A 191 14.06 -0.73 -7.64
C ILE A 191 15.38 -1.47 -7.45
N LYS A 192 15.71 -2.43 -8.33
CA LYS A 192 16.98 -3.15 -8.32
C LYS A 192 18.16 -2.19 -8.51
N ASP A 193 18.07 -1.32 -9.52
CA ASP A 193 19.15 -0.41 -9.87
C ASP A 193 19.46 0.57 -8.73
N LYS A 194 18.42 1.16 -8.10
CA LYS A 194 18.61 2.09 -6.97
C LYS A 194 19.38 1.48 -5.80
N LYS A 195 19.13 0.21 -5.51
CA LYS A 195 19.73 -0.49 -4.37
C LYS A 195 21.15 -0.96 -4.66
N ASN A 196 21.44 -1.30 -5.92
CA ASN A 196 22.82 -1.58 -6.36
C ASN A 196 23.74 -0.35 -6.29
N VAL A 197 23.20 0.86 -6.39
CA VAL A 197 23.96 2.14 -6.34
C VAL A 197 24.25 2.60 -4.90
N THR A 198 23.60 2.01 -3.89
CA THR A 198 23.81 2.36 -2.47
C THR A 198 24.84 1.45 -1.77
N ASN A 199 25.50 0.56 -2.52
CA ASN A 199 26.66 -0.25 -2.10
C ASN A 199 27.97 0.37 -2.60
#